data_AF-A0A966XUP2-F1
#
_entry.id   AF-A0A966XUP2-F1
#
_cell.length_a   1.000
_cell.length_b   1.000
_cell.length_c   1.000
_cell.angle_alpha   90.00
_cell.angle_beta   90.00
_cell.angle_gamma   90.00
#
_symmetry.space_group_name_H-M   'P 1'
#
loop_
_entity.id
_entity.type
_entity.pdbx_description
1 polymer ?
#
loop_
_entity_poly.entity_id
_entity_poly.type
_entity_poly.pdbx_seq_one_letter_code
_entity_poly.pdbx_strand_id
1 'polypeptide(L)'
;MSSIPHTAPEPEHPLRAFWSDFSENRGAVAGLAVVMLVLLMALMAPWLAPYAPELTNNAVFLKPPFWQDGGALTHPLGTDAIGRDILSRLIHG
;
A
#
# COMPACT_ATOMS: atom_id res chain seq x y z
N MET A 1 -7.58 56.48 -27.49
CA MET A 1 -8.27 55.52 -26.62
C MET A 1 -8.24 54.15 -27.29
N SER A 2 -7.30 53.28 -26.92
CA SER A 2 -7.24 51.89 -27.39
C SER A 2 -7.31 51.02 -26.15
N SER A 3 -8.46 50.39 -25.92
CA SER A 3 -8.71 49.47 -24.81
C SER A 3 -7.98 48.16 -25.08
N ILE A 4 -7.02 47.81 -24.23
CA ILE A 4 -6.38 46.49 -24.24
C ILE A 4 -7.43 45.46 -23.80
N PRO A 5 -7.68 44.39 -24.57
CA PRO A 5 -8.54 43.30 -24.11
C PRO A 5 -7.82 42.58 -22.97
N HIS A 6 -8.43 42.57 -21.78
CA HIS A 6 -8.05 41.61 -20.74
C HIS A 6 -8.50 40.22 -21.22
N THR A 7 -7.57 39.46 -21.78
CA THR A 7 -7.74 38.01 -21.94
C THR A 7 -7.88 37.42 -20.55
N ALA A 8 -9.09 36.99 -20.19
CA ALA A 8 -9.31 36.21 -18.98
C ALA A 8 -8.36 35.00 -19.01
N PRO A 9 -7.71 34.65 -17.88
CA PRO A 9 -6.81 33.50 -17.83
C PRO A 9 -7.56 32.25 -18.32
N GLU A 10 -6.88 31.42 -19.12
CA GLU A 10 -7.47 30.15 -19.55
C GLU A 10 -7.91 29.36 -18.32
N PRO A 11 -9.10 28.72 -18.35
CA PRO A 11 -9.58 27.94 -17.23
C PRO A 11 -8.56 26.85 -16.92
N GLU A 12 -8.04 26.88 -15.69
CA GLU A 12 -7.08 25.89 -15.24
C GLU A 12 -7.68 24.50 -15.40
N HIS A 13 -6.89 23.54 -15.91
CA HIS A 13 -7.37 22.18 -16.12
C HIS A 13 -7.98 21.67 -14.80
N PRO A 14 -9.23 21.17 -14.78
CA PRO A 14 -9.96 20.90 -13.53
C PRO A 14 -9.20 20.04 -12.52
N LEU A 15 -8.40 19.07 -13.01
CA LEU A 15 -7.54 18.23 -12.18
C LEU A 15 -6.43 18.98 -11.45
N ARG A 16 -5.88 20.04 -12.07
CA ARG A 16 -4.81 20.84 -11.48
C ARG A 16 -5.35 21.72 -10.35
N ALA A 17 -6.52 22.33 -10.55
CA ALA A 17 -7.22 23.09 -9.52
C ALA A 17 -7.55 22.18 -8.32
N PHE A 18 -8.15 21.01 -8.58
CA PHE A 18 -8.42 20.03 -7.53
C PHE A 18 -7.16 19.59 -6.77
N TRP A 19 -6.07 19.31 -7.47
CA TRP A 19 -4.83 18.89 -6.83
C TRP A 19 -4.21 19.99 -5.97
N SER A 20 -4.28 21.26 -6.42
CA SER A 20 -3.84 22.41 -5.63
C SER A 20 -4.56 22.42 -4.29
N ASP A 21 -5.90 22.44 -4.31
CA ASP A 21 -6.76 22.47 -3.12
C ASP A 21 -6.57 21.25 -2.23
N PHE A 22 -6.45 20.06 -2.83
CA PHE A 22 -6.23 18.81 -2.10
C PHE A 22 -4.89 18.80 -1.36
N SER A 23 -3.83 19.29 -2.01
CA SER A 23 -2.47 19.26 -1.47
C SER A 23 -2.25 20.20 -0.28
N GLU A 24 -3.10 21.23 -0.13
CA GLU A 24 -3.08 22.11 1.05
C GLU A 24 -3.49 21.37 2.33
N ASN A 25 -4.34 20.34 2.21
CA ASN A 25 -4.73 19.51 3.34
C ASN A 25 -3.68 18.41 3.61
N ARG A 26 -2.79 18.68 4.56
CA ARG A 26 -1.75 17.72 4.98
C ARG A 26 -2.29 16.34 5.39
N GLY A 27 -3.48 16.29 6.01
CA GLY A 27 -4.12 15.04 6.39
C GLY A 27 -4.60 14.24 5.18
N ALA A 28 -5.14 14.92 4.17
CA ALA A 28 -5.56 14.30 2.92
C ALA A 28 -4.35 13.74 2.13
N VAL A 29 -3.26 14.50 2.05
CA VAL A 29 -2.01 14.05 1.42
C VAL A 29 -1.40 12.86 2.17
N ALA A 30 -1.38 12.89 3.51
CA ALA A 30 -0.90 11.77 4.31
C ALA A 30 -1.74 10.50 4.08
N GLY A 31 -3.07 10.65 4.04
CA GLY A 31 -3.98 9.55 3.72
C GLY A 31 -3.73 8.97 2.32
N LEU A 32 -3.58 9.84 1.31
CA LEU A 32 -3.25 9.42 -0.05
C LEU A 32 -1.91 8.68 -0.10
N ALA A 33 -0.90 9.16 0.63
CA ALA A 33 0.40 8.50 0.70
C ALA A 33 0.30 7.07 1.28
N VAL A 34 -0.50 6.88 2.34
CA VAL A 34 -0.74 5.55 2.92
C VAL A 34 -1.45 4.64 1.92
N VAL A 35 -2.49 5.13 1.23
CA VAL A 35 -3.20 4.36 0.20
C VAL A 35 -2.24 3.95 -0.92
N MET A 36 -1.44 4.89 -1.42
CA MET A 36 -0.43 4.61 -2.45
C MET A 36 0.59 3.58 -1.98
N LEU A 37 1.03 3.62 -0.73
CA LEU A 37 1.97 2.65 -0.17
C LEU A 37 1.36 1.23 -0.12
N VAL A 38 0.10 1.10 0.29
CA VAL A 38 -0.60 -0.20 0.29
C VAL A 38 -0.77 -0.72 -1.13
N LEU A 39 -1.14 0.14 -2.09
CA LEU A 39 -1.28 -0.25 -3.50
C LEU A 39 0.05 -0.70 -4.10
N LEU A 40 1.15 -0.01 -3.79
CA LEU A 40 2.48 -0.40 -4.22
C LEU A 40 2.89 -1.74 -3.61
N MET A 41 2.61 -1.96 -2.32
CA MET A 41 2.87 -3.24 -1.66
C MET A 41 2.12 -4.39 -2.32
N ALA A 42 0.83 -4.20 -2.64
CA ALA A 42 0.02 -5.20 -3.33
C ALA A 42 0.50 -5.46 -4.77
N LEU A 43 0.90 -4.41 -5.50
CA LEU A 43 1.45 -4.56 -6.85
C LEU A 43 2.78 -5.31 -6.87
N MET A 44 3.61 -5.07 -5.85
CA MET A 44 4.90 -5.76 -5.67
C MET A 44 4.78 -7.06 -4.88
N ALA A 45 3.57 -7.56 -4.63
CA ALA A 45 3.32 -8.77 -3.86
C ALA A 45 4.14 -9.98 -4.32
N PRO A 46 4.26 -10.30 -5.63
CA PRO A 46 5.03 -11.45 -6.09
C PRO A 46 6.53 -11.39 -5.77
N TRP A 47 7.07 -10.21 -5.48
CA TRP A 47 8.48 -10.02 -5.11
C TRP A 47 8.68 -9.84 -3.60
N LEU A 48 7.63 -9.40 -2.89
CA LEU A 48 7.70 -9.09 -1.46
C LEU A 48 7.21 -10.24 -0.58
N ALA A 49 6.26 -11.04 -1.06
CA ALA A 49 5.71 -12.18 -0.33
C ALA A 49 6.69 -13.37 -0.35
N PRO A 50 7.05 -13.96 0.80
CA PRO A 50 7.91 -15.14 0.85
C PRO A 50 7.32 -16.38 0.18
N TYR A 51 5.99 -16.53 0.21
CA TYR A 51 5.28 -17.71 -0.29
C TYR A 51 3.98 -17.32 -1.00
N ALA A 52 3.42 -18.25 -1.79
CA ALA A 52 2.06 -18.09 -2.32
C ALA A 52 1.03 -18.08 -1.16
N PRO A 53 0.02 -17.19 -1.16
CA PRO A 53 -0.88 -17.00 -0.02
C PRO A 53 -1.81 -18.20 0.27
N GLU A 54 -1.97 -19.09 -0.72
CA GLU A 54 -2.71 -20.35 -0.67
C GLU A 54 -1.83 -21.56 -0.30
N LEU A 55 -0.51 -21.41 -0.30
CA LEU A 55 0.42 -22.51 -0.01
C LEU A 55 0.25 -22.99 1.43
N THR A 56 -0.18 -24.23 1.58
CA THR A 56 -0.47 -24.86 2.88
C THR A 56 0.65 -25.83 3.24
N ASN A 57 1.20 -25.73 4.45
CA ASN A 57 2.27 -26.59 4.93
C ASN A 57 2.04 -27.04 6.39
N ASN A 58 1.56 -28.27 6.57
CA ASN A 58 1.27 -28.85 7.88
C ASN A 58 2.50 -29.04 8.78
N ALA A 59 3.73 -28.97 8.27
CA ALA A 59 4.94 -29.06 9.09
C ALA A 59 5.22 -27.77 9.88
N VAL A 60 4.55 -26.67 9.52
CA VAL A 60 4.75 -25.34 10.13
C VAL A 60 3.42 -24.75 10.59
N PHE A 61 2.58 -25.52 11.26
CA PHE A 61 1.33 -24.99 11.83
C PHE A 61 1.61 -24.10 13.05
N LEU A 62 0.86 -22.99 13.19
CA LEU A 62 0.88 -22.12 14.37
C LEU A 62 2.29 -21.64 14.78
N LYS A 63 3.18 -21.38 13.80
CA LYS A 63 4.48 -20.80 14.12
C LYS A 63 4.28 -19.36 14.59
N PRO A 64 4.94 -18.96 15.67
CA PRO A 64 4.89 -17.59 16.11
C PRO A 64 5.71 -16.68 15.18
N PRO A 65 5.54 -15.37 15.27
CA PRO A 65 6.35 -14.41 14.52
C PRO A 65 7.84 -14.51 14.85
N PHE A 66 8.69 -14.00 13.96
CA PHE A 66 10.15 -14.19 14.06
C PHE A 66 10.78 -13.66 15.36
N TRP A 67 10.14 -12.71 16.04
CA TRP A 67 10.64 -12.10 17.28
C TRP A 67 10.25 -12.86 18.55
N GLN A 68 9.55 -13.98 18.44
CA GLN A 68 9.18 -14.85 19.55
C GLN A 68 9.94 -16.17 19.50
N ASP A 69 10.03 -16.85 20.64
CA ASP A 69 10.68 -18.16 20.73
C ASP A 69 10.01 -19.18 19.79
N GLY A 70 10.81 -19.86 18.98
CA GLY A 70 10.34 -20.80 17.96
C GLY A 70 9.91 -20.15 16.63
N GLY A 71 9.98 -18.82 16.52
CA GLY A 71 9.77 -18.07 15.29
C GLY A 71 10.96 -18.17 14.32
N ALA A 72 10.72 -17.85 13.05
CA ALA A 72 11.77 -17.84 12.03
C ALA A 72 11.50 -16.75 10.98
N LEU A 73 12.58 -16.14 10.47
CA LEU A 73 12.48 -15.16 9.37
C LEU A 73 11.95 -15.75 8.06
N THR A 74 11.92 -17.09 7.92
CA THR A 74 11.24 -17.73 6.80
C THR A 74 9.74 -17.44 6.82
N HIS A 75 9.14 -17.33 8.01
CA HIS A 75 7.75 -16.93 8.21
C HIS A 75 7.70 -15.69 9.13
N PRO A 76 7.94 -14.47 8.61
CA PRO A 76 8.20 -13.30 9.45
C PRO A 76 7.07 -13.01 10.45
N LEU A 77 5.82 -13.11 10.01
CA LEU A 77 4.64 -12.93 10.86
C LEU A 77 4.08 -14.23 11.41
N GLY A 78 4.79 -15.35 11.23
CA GLY A 78 4.34 -16.68 11.60
C GLY A 78 3.39 -17.30 10.59
N THR A 79 2.73 -18.36 11.03
CA THR A 79 1.81 -19.14 10.21
C THR A 79 0.48 -19.40 10.92
N ASP A 80 -0.56 -19.66 10.13
CA ASP A 80 -1.89 -19.96 10.66
C ASP A 80 -2.07 -21.45 11.05
N ALA A 81 -3.31 -21.82 11.42
CA ALA A 81 -3.66 -23.17 11.89
C ALA A 81 -3.44 -24.28 10.87
N ILE A 82 -3.31 -23.94 9.57
CA ILE A 82 -3.00 -24.90 8.51
C ILE A 82 -1.60 -24.66 7.91
N GLY A 83 -0.81 -23.78 8.53
CA GLY A 83 0.58 -23.53 8.16
C GLY A 83 0.76 -22.65 6.92
N ARG A 84 -0.21 -21.78 6.62
CA ARG A 84 -0.02 -20.74 5.60
C ARG A 84 0.72 -19.55 6.19
N ASP A 85 1.56 -18.92 5.38
CA ASP A 85 2.35 -17.75 5.78
C ASP A 85 1.46 -16.50 5.96
N ILE A 86 1.47 -15.91 7.15
CA ILE A 86 0.60 -14.78 7.48
C ILE A 86 1.01 -13.51 6.72
N LEU A 87 2.32 -13.26 6.55
CA LEU A 87 2.80 -12.06 5.85
C LEU A 87 2.37 -12.07 4.38
N SER A 88 2.59 -13.19 3.70
CA SER A 88 2.21 -13.38 2.31
C SER A 88 0.71 -13.13 2.11
N ARG A 89 -0.13 -13.66 3.01
CA ARG A 89 -1.58 -13.45 2.97
C ARG A 89 -1.97 -11.99 3.15
N LEU A 90 -1.32 -11.27 4.07
CA LEU A 90 -1.60 -9.84 4.29
C LEU A 90 -1.19 -8.97 3.08
N ILE A 91 -0.07 -9.30 2.43
CA ILE A 91 0.40 -8.56 1.25
C ILE A 91 -0.52 -8.80 0.05
N HIS A 92 -1.00 -10.03 -0.14
CA HIS A 92 -1.87 -10.39 -1.26
C HIS A 92 -3.33 -9.94 -1.09
N GLY A 93 -3.78 -9.70 0.16
CA GLY A 93 -5.16 -9.35 0.47
C GLY A 93 -6.04 -10.56 0.80
#